data_AF-A0A925ZC74-F1
#
_entry.id   AF-A0A925ZC74-F1
#
_cell.length_a   1.000
_cell.length_b   1.000
_cell.length_c   1.000
_cell.angle_alpha   90.00
_cell.angle_beta   90.00
_cell.angle_gamma   90.00
#
_symmetry.space_group_name_H-M   'P 1'
#
loop_
_entity.id
_entity.type
_entity.pdbx_description
1 polymer ?
#
loop_
_entity_poly.entity_id
_entity_poly.type
_entity_poly.pdbx_seq_one_letter_code
_entity_poly.pdbx_strand_id
1 'polypeptide(L)' 'GDHYVGGGSTTPPAVAGTPSITVPAGFVHGLPVGLSFFAGAWSEARLLALAYAFEQATQVRRPPRYLETVDKPR' A
#
# COMPACT_ATOMS: atom_id res chain seq x y z
N GLY A 1 -13.18 16.68 -5.05
CA GLY A 1 -11.90 17.32 -5.44
C GLY A 1 -10.87 16.24 -5.49
N ASP A 2 -11.01 15.37 -6.48
CA ASP A 2 -10.30 14.09 -6.63
C ASP A 2 -9.76 14.05 -8.06
N HIS A 3 -9.01 15.09 -8.42
CA HIS A 3 -8.45 15.24 -9.75
C HIS A 3 -7.43 14.13 -10.00
N TYR A 4 -7.87 13.05 -10.65
CA TYR A 4 -7.07 11.88 -10.96
C TYR A 4 -6.74 11.88 -12.46
N VAL A 5 -5.65 12.56 -12.82
CA VAL A 5 -5.20 12.72 -14.21
C VAL A 5 -3.98 11.82 -14.42
N GLY A 6 -4.24 10.56 -14.74
CA GLY A 6 -3.20 9.54 -14.90
C GLY A 6 -3.49 8.37 -13.99
N GLY A 7 -3.64 7.18 -14.58
CA GLY A 7 -3.91 5.93 -13.86
C GLY A 7 -2.98 5.75 -12.66
N GLY A 8 -3.49 5.10 -11.62
CA GLY A 8 -2.77 5.02 -10.36
C GLY A 8 -1.49 4.22 -10.47
N SER A 9 -0.71 4.18 -9.39
CA SER A 9 0.51 3.37 -9.35
C SER A 9 0.25 1.89 -9.71
N THR A 10 -1.00 1.42 -9.57
CA THR A 10 -1.45 0.07 -9.95
C THR A 10 -1.72 -0.14 -11.43
N THR A 11 -1.89 0.91 -12.24
CA THR A 11 -2.26 0.79 -13.66
C THR A 11 -1.12 0.23 -14.54
N PRO A 12 0.13 0.72 -14.46
CA PRO A 12 1.23 0.18 -15.27
C PRO A 12 1.52 -1.33 -15.07
N PRO A 13 1.64 -1.87 -13.84
CA PRO A 13 1.91 -3.31 -13.66
C PRO A 13 0.72 -4.19 -14.03
N ALA A 14 -0.52 -3.71 -13.83
CA ALA A 14 -1.72 -4.45 -14.19
C ALA A 14 -1.83 -4.64 -15.71
N VAL A 15 -1.43 -3.62 -16.48
CA VAL A 15 -1.38 -3.69 -17.95
C VAL A 15 -0.19 -4.52 -18.44
N ALA A 16 0.97 -4.40 -17.79
CA ALA A 16 2.18 -5.11 -18.17
C ALA A 16 2.27 -6.56 -17.63
N GLY A 17 1.30 -7.02 -16.83
CA GLY A 17 1.31 -8.35 -16.20
C GLY A 17 2.45 -8.57 -15.21
N THR A 18 3.00 -7.48 -14.65
CA THR A 18 4.19 -7.51 -13.79
C THR A 18 3.79 -7.46 -12.31
N PRO A 19 4.55 -8.12 -11.42
CA PRO A 19 4.19 -8.17 -10.02
C PRO A 19 4.40 -6.81 -9.34
N SER A 20 3.43 -6.42 -8.51
CA SER A 20 3.48 -5.22 -7.67
C SER A 20 2.99 -5.53 -6.25
N ILE A 21 3.57 -4.84 -5.26
CA ILE A 21 3.19 -4.98 -3.84
C ILE A 21 3.20 -3.61 -3.18
N THR A 22 2.18 -3.34 -2.36
CA THR A 22 2.09 -2.10 -1.58
C THR A 22 2.19 -2.43 -0.10
N VAL A 23 3.12 -1.78 0.60
CA VAL A 23 3.35 -1.94 2.04
C VAL A 23 3.07 -0.64 2.80
N PRO A 24 2.72 -0.69 4.10
CA PRO A 24 2.52 0.51 4.90
C PRO A 24 3.83 1.31 5.04
N ALA A 25 3.79 2.61 4.73
CA ALA A 25 4.94 3.50 4.81
C ALA A 25 4.79 4.59 5.88
N GLY A 26 3.74 4.52 6.70
CA GLY A 26 3.52 5.40 7.85
C GLY A 26 2.24 6.20 7.74
N PHE A 27 2.21 7.37 8.39
CA PHE A 27 1.04 8.23 8.46
C PHE A 27 1.45 9.68 8.25
N VAL A 28 0.72 10.39 7.37
CA VAL A 28 0.91 11.81 7.11
C VAL A 28 -0.43 12.51 7.40
N HIS A 29 -0.42 13.51 8.27
CA HIS A 29 -1.65 14.17 8.77
C HIS A 29 -2.71 13.21 9.32
N GLY A 30 -2.28 12.08 9.90
CA GLY A 30 -3.18 11.06 10.46
C GLY A 30 -3.76 10.08 9.43
N LEU A 31 -3.48 10.26 8.13
CA LEU A 31 -3.90 9.35 7.07
C LEU A 31 -2.80 8.32 6.78
N PRO A 32 -3.14 7.03 6.60
CA PRO A 32 -2.15 6.01 6.25
C PRO A 32 -1.60 6.26 4.84
N VAL A 33 -0.28 6.20 4.71
CA VAL A 33 0.41 6.25 3.42
C VAL A 33 1.04 4.89 3.11
N GLY A 34 1.00 4.48 1.84
CA GLY A 34 1.59 3.24 1.35
C GLY A 34 2.73 3.49 0.37
N LEU A 35 3.69 2.57 0.33
CA LEU A 35 4.77 2.53 -0.66
C LEU A 35 4.55 1.33 -1.58
N SER A 36 4.51 1.58 -2.89
CA SER A 36 4.36 0.52 -3.90
C SER A 36 5.71 0.16 -4.53
N PHE A 37 6.04 -1.12 -4.52
CA PHE A 37 7.16 -1.70 -5.26
C PHE A 37 6.66 -2.40 -6.53
N PHE A 38 7.44 -2.31 -7.59
CA PHE A 38 7.19 -2.97 -8.88
C PHE A 38 8.43 -3.76 -9.26
N ALA A 39 8.24 -4.94 -9.84
CA ALA A 39 9.34 -5.73 -10.36
C ALA A 39 9.04 -6.20 -11.79
N GLY A 40 10.09 -6.62 -12.50
CA GLY A 40 9.96 -7.27 -13.80
C GLY A 40 9.25 -8.64 -13.68
N ALA A 41 8.87 -9.21 -14.83
CA ALA A 41 8.19 -10.49 -14.86
C ALA A 41 9.02 -11.59 -14.16
N TRP A 42 8.34 -12.49 -13.44
CA TRP A 42 8.95 -13.63 -12.72
C TRP A 42 9.93 -13.25 -11.60
N SER A 43 9.86 -12.00 -11.10
CA SER A 43 10.74 -11.49 -10.03
C SER A 43 10.05 -11.41 -8.66
N GLU A 44 8.99 -12.18 -8.44
CA GLU A 44 8.14 -12.14 -7.24
C GLU A 44 8.95 -12.43 -5.96
N ALA A 45 9.88 -13.39 -5.99
CA ALA A 45 10.68 -13.73 -4.82
C ALA A 45 11.52 -12.53 -4.32
N ARG A 46 12.10 -11.77 -5.26
CA ARG A 46 12.87 -10.57 -4.93
C ARG A 46 11.96 -9.43 -4.47
N LEU A 47 10.80 -9.28 -5.10
CA LEU A 47 9.80 -8.29 -4.72
C LEU A 47 9.30 -8.51 -3.28
N LEU A 48 9.00 -9.75 -2.94
CA LEU A 48 8.58 -10.15 -1.59
C LEU A 48 9.70 -9.93 -0.56
N ALA A 49 10.94 -10.28 -0.89
CA ALA A 49 12.08 -10.06 -0.01
C ALA A 49 12.30 -8.57 0.30
N LEU A 50 12.16 -7.70 -0.71
CA LEU A 50 12.29 -6.25 -0.54
C LEU A 50 11.15 -5.67 0.30
N ALA A 51 9.90 -6.06 0.01
CA ALA A 51 8.74 -5.64 0.78
C ALA A 51 8.87 -6.07 2.24
N TYR A 52 9.27 -7.33 2.49
CA TYR A 52 9.49 -7.86 3.83
C TYR A 52 10.61 -7.10 4.55
N ALA A 53 11.76 -6.89 3.91
CA ALA A 53 12.87 -6.14 4.50
C ALA A 53 12.46 -4.71 4.88
N PHE A 54 11.67 -4.05 4.03
CA PHE A 54 11.14 -2.72 4.31
C PHE A 54 10.18 -2.73 5.51
N GLU A 55 9.23 -3.66 5.58
CA GLU A 55 8.30 -3.77 6.72
C GLU A 55 9.04 -4.05 8.03
N GLN A 56 10.03 -4.94 8.01
CA GLN A 56 10.82 -5.28 9.19
C GLN A 56 11.72 -4.14 9.65
N ALA A 57 12.29 -3.36 8.73
CA ALA A 57 13.15 -2.23 9.07
C ALA A 57 12.35 -1.03 9.62
N THR A 58 11.14 -0.81 9.10
CA THR A 58 10.36 0.39 9.43
C THR A 58 9.39 0.16 10.60
N GLN A 59 8.80 -1.03 10.70
CA GLN A 59 7.77 -1.39 11.69
C GLN A 59 6.66 -0.35 11.86
N VAL A 60 6.39 0.45 10.82
CA VAL A 60 5.43 1.57 10.85
C VAL A 60 3.98 1.12 10.78
N ARG A 61 3.73 -0.17 10.56
CA ARG A 61 2.39 -0.76 10.49
C ARG A 61 1.66 -0.57 11.82
N ARG A 62 0.52 0.12 11.78
CA ARG A 62 -0.40 0.23 12.91
C ARG A 62 -1.67 -0.56 12.60
N PRO A 63 -2.17 -1.42 13.52
CA PRO A 63 -3.42 -2.11 13.30
C PRO A 63 -4.56 -1.10 13.18
N PRO A 64 -5.53 -1.32 12.25
CA PRO A 64 -6.70 -0.47 12.18
C PRO A 64 -7.49 -0.58 13.49
N ARG A 65 -8.02 0.55 13.95
CA ARG A 65 -8.94 0.59 15.09
C ARG A 65 -10.37 0.66 14.57
N TYR A 66 -11.24 -0.21 15.07
CA TYR A 66 -12.68 -0.07 14.85
C TYR A 66 -13.17 1.18 15.59
N LEU A 67 -13.89 2.05 14.88
CA LEU A 67 -14.66 3.11 15.53
C LEU A 67 -15.92 2.47 16.13
N GLU A 68 -16.30 2.93 17.32
CA GLU A 68 -17.28 2.24 18.17
C GLU A 68 -18.66 2.05 17.53
N THR A 69 -19.05 2.86 16.55
CA THR A 69 -20.17 2.71 15.59
C THR A 69 -20.37 4.06 14.88
N VAL A 70 -20.92 4.07 13.66
CA VAL A 70 -21.37 5.32 12.99
C VAL A 70 -22.76 5.76 13.48
N ASP A 71 -23.47 4.90 14.21
CA ASP A 71 -24.83 5.20 14.65
C ASP A 71 -25.15 4.47 15.97
N LYS A 72 -25.42 5.24 17.03
CA LYS A 72 -26.18 4.77 18.19
C LYS A 72 -27.52 5.52 18.14
N PRO A 73 -28.64 4.87 17.77
CA PRO A 73 -29.95 5.50 17.91
C PRO A 73 -30.19 5.77 19.40
N ARG A 74 -30.49 7.02 19.74
CA ARG A 74 -31.03 7.40 21.05
C ARG A 74 -32.50 7.01 21.15
#